data_AF-A0A1G5U2Q5-F1
#
_entry.id   AF-A0A1G5U2Q5-F1
#
_cell.length_a   1.000
_cell.length_b   1.000
_cell.length_c   1.000
_cell.angle_alpha   90.00
_cell.angle_beta   90.00
_cell.angle_gamma   90.00
#
_symmetry.space_group_name_H-M   'P 1'
#
loop_
_entity.id
_entity.type
_entity.pdbx_description
1 polymer ?
#
loop_
_entity_poly.entity_id
_entity_poly.type
_entity_poly.pdbx_seq_one_letter_code
_entity_poly.pdbx_strand_id
1 'polypeptide(L)'
;MYQASTGIPTSAPVPAAAPVAYRAFFVAPNGRVLGMVPLEASCEAEARVMASELVADGIVELWAGLQVVARFEGMAAGLGAETSKTPVVYRS
;
A
#
# COMPACT_ATOMS: atom_id res chain seq x y z
N MET A 1 52.76 -19.62 21.94
CA MET A 1 52.03 -19.50 20.64
C MET A 1 50.62 -20.00 20.90
N TYR A 2 49.66 -19.13 21.19
CA TYR A 2 48.28 -19.55 21.45
C TYR A 2 47.30 -18.63 20.73
N GLN A 3 46.30 -19.28 20.09
CA GLN A 3 45.04 -18.75 19.54
C GLN A 3 45.15 -18.12 18.13
N ALA A 4 44.19 -18.28 17.22
CA ALA A 4 42.75 -18.36 17.43
C ALA A 4 42.02 -19.33 16.49
N SER A 5 41.07 -20.07 17.06
CA SER A 5 40.05 -20.81 16.32
C SER A 5 39.01 -19.81 15.80
N THR A 6 38.97 -19.59 14.50
CA THR A 6 37.93 -18.79 13.84
C THR A 6 36.63 -19.59 13.77
N GLY A 7 35.77 -19.38 14.76
CA GLY A 7 34.37 -19.82 14.69
C GLY A 7 33.68 -19.12 13.54
N ILE A 8 33.30 -19.89 12.51
CA ILE A 8 32.47 -19.41 11.40
C ILE A 8 31.11 -19.02 12.00
N PRO A 9 30.59 -17.80 11.77
CA PRO A 9 29.22 -17.49 12.16
C PRO A 9 28.30 -18.39 11.32
N THR A 10 27.73 -19.40 11.97
CA THR A 10 26.64 -20.20 11.39
C THR A 10 25.51 -19.23 11.08
N SER A 11 25.33 -18.94 9.80
CA SER A 11 24.17 -18.22 9.29
C SER A 11 22.93 -18.98 9.75
N ALA A 12 22.18 -18.41 10.69
CA ALA A 12 20.97 -19.02 11.20
C ALA A 12 20.01 -19.26 10.02
N PRO A 13 19.24 -20.37 10.01
CA PRO A 13 18.21 -20.57 9.01
C PRO A 13 17.23 -19.40 9.12
N VAL A 14 17.11 -18.63 8.04
CA VAL A 14 16.08 -17.59 7.92
C VAL A 14 14.75 -18.30 8.18
N PRO A 15 13.97 -17.91 9.21
CA PRO A 15 12.67 -18.53 9.43
C PRO A 15 11.88 -18.34 8.14
N ALA A 16 11.32 -19.43 7.61
CA ALA A 16 10.40 -19.40 6.49
C ALA A 16 9.39 -18.30 6.78
N ALA A 17 9.46 -17.20 6.03
CA ALA A 17 8.62 -16.03 6.25
C ALA A 17 7.19 -16.53 6.33
N ALA A 18 6.54 -16.36 7.50
CA ALA A 18 5.13 -16.65 7.64
C ALA A 18 4.40 -16.00 6.45
N PRO A 19 3.37 -16.64 5.89
CA PRO A 19 2.67 -16.11 4.72
C PRO A 19 2.37 -14.64 4.99
N VAL A 20 2.89 -13.77 4.12
CA VAL A 20 2.82 -12.33 4.32
C VAL A 20 1.34 -11.96 4.35
N ALA A 21 0.81 -11.78 5.55
CA ALA A 21 -0.58 -11.44 5.73
C ALA A 21 -0.73 -9.96 5.34
N TYR A 22 -1.12 -9.74 4.09
CA TYR A 22 -1.42 -8.41 3.58
C TYR A 22 -2.70 -7.91 4.26
N ARG A 23 -2.71 -6.63 4.63
CA ARG A 23 -3.84 -5.99 5.30
C ARG A 23 -4.07 -4.63 4.67
N ALA A 24 -5.29 -4.35 4.28
CA ALA A 24 -5.72 -3.03 3.87
C ALA A 24 -6.34 -2.31 5.08
N PHE A 25 -5.81 -1.15 5.42
CA PHE A 25 -6.37 -0.28 6.46
C PHE A 25 -7.06 0.90 5.81
N PHE A 26 -8.31 1.14 6.18
CA PHE A 26 -9.01 2.36 5.81
C PHE A 26 -8.61 3.44 6.80
N VAL A 27 -8.10 4.55 6.29
CA VAL A 27 -7.54 5.64 7.10
C VAL A 27 -8.34 6.92 6.80
N ALA A 28 -8.76 7.61 7.85
CA ALA A 28 -9.36 8.92 7.75
C ALA A 28 -8.30 10.00 7.45
N PRO A 29 -8.68 11.18 6.92
CA PRO A 29 -7.73 12.26 6.66
C PRO A 29 -6.93 12.74 7.89
N ASN A 30 -7.44 12.52 9.10
CA ASN A 30 -6.75 12.83 10.35
C ASN A 30 -5.78 11.73 10.81
N GLY A 31 -5.53 10.71 9.99
CA GLY A 31 -4.65 9.58 10.30
C GLY A 31 -5.30 8.50 11.18
N ARG A 32 -6.59 8.62 11.53
CA ARG A 32 -7.28 7.60 12.31
C ARG A 32 -7.63 6.40 11.43
N VAL A 33 -7.31 5.20 11.89
CA VAL A 33 -7.79 3.96 11.27
C VAL A 33 -9.29 3.82 11.49
N LEU A 34 -10.04 3.73 10.39
CA LEU A 34 -11.49 3.52 10.34
C LEU A 34 -11.85 2.04 10.30
N GLY A 35 -11.00 1.21 9.69
CA GLY A 35 -11.24 -0.21 9.53
C GLY A 35 -10.05 -0.96 8.96
N MET A 36 -10.13 -2.29 8.94
CA MET A 36 -9.08 -3.18 8.43
C MET A 36 -9.70 -4.37 7.72
N VAL A 37 -9.15 -4.73 6.56
CA VAL A 37 -9.53 -5.91 5.77
C VAL A 37 -8.28 -6.76 5.52
N PRO A 38 -8.27 -8.04 5.91
CA PRO A 38 -7.20 -8.95 5.52
C PRO A 38 -7.29 -9.23 4.01
N LEU A 39 -6.14 -9.22 3.34
CA LEU A 39 -6.01 -9.54 1.93
C LEU A 39 -5.27 -10.86 1.77
N GLU A 40 -5.94 -11.83 1.16
CA GLU A 40 -5.32 -13.10 0.75
C GLU A 40 -4.65 -12.89 -0.61
N ALA A 41 -3.42 -12.38 -0.59
CA ALA A 41 -2.61 -12.20 -1.78
C ALA A 41 -1.40 -13.13 -1.74
N SER A 42 -1.08 -13.76 -2.88
CA SER A 42 0.12 -14.58 -3.02
C SER A 42 1.37 -13.74 -3.23
N CYS A 43 1.22 -12.50 -3.69
CA CYS A 43 2.32 -11.56 -3.90
C CYS A 43 1.91 -10.09 -3.71
N GLU A 44 2.91 -9.22 -3.63
CA GLU A 44 2.71 -7.79 -3.41
C GLU A 44 1.91 -7.11 -4.53
N ALA A 45 2.16 -7.49 -5.78
CA ALA A 45 1.49 -6.90 -6.94
C ALA A 45 -0.03 -7.16 -6.90
N GLU A 46 -0.43 -8.39 -6.55
CA GLU A 46 -1.82 -8.77 -6.36
C GLU A 46 -2.45 -8.02 -5.17
N ALA A 47 -1.73 -7.92 -4.05
CA ALA A 47 -2.17 -7.17 -2.88
C ALA A 47 -2.41 -5.69 -3.19
N ARG A 48 -1.56 -5.07 -4.03
CA ARG A 48 -1.70 -3.68 -4.49
C ARG A 48 -2.95 -3.49 -5.34
N VAL A 49 -3.23 -4.41 -6.27
CA VAL A 49 -4.44 -4.35 -7.11
C VAL A 49 -5.67 -4.44 -6.21
N MET A 50 -5.74 -5.44 -5.33
CA MET A 50 -6.88 -5.59 -4.41
C MET A 50 -7.05 -4.38 -3.48
N ALA A 51 -5.95 -3.86 -2.91
CA ALA A 51 -6.02 -2.66 -2.07
C ALA A 51 -6.46 -1.42 -2.85
N SER A 52 -6.07 -1.28 -4.12
CA SER A 52 -6.50 -0.17 -4.96
C SER A 52 -7.98 -0.21 -5.33
N GLU A 53 -8.56 -1.41 -5.47
CA GLU A 53 -10.00 -1.57 -5.72
C GLU A 53 -10.86 -1.24 -4.50
N LEU A 54 -10.30 -1.33 -3.29
CA LEU A 54 -10.97 -0.92 -2.05
C LEU A 54 -11.02 0.61 -1.86
N VAL A 55 -10.30 1.36 -2.68
CA VAL A 55 -10.20 2.82 -2.59
C VAL A 55 -11.43 3.43 -3.25
N ALA A 56 -12.48 3.65 -2.47
CA ALA A 56 -13.69 4.34 -2.94
C ALA A 56 -13.61 5.85 -2.66
N ASP A 57 -13.73 6.26 -1.40
CA ASP A 57 -13.76 7.67 -0.98
C ASP A 57 -12.96 7.80 0.32
N GLY A 58 -11.63 7.97 0.20
CA GLY A 58 -10.73 8.02 1.36
C GLY A 58 -9.36 7.42 1.10
N ILE A 59 -8.64 7.13 2.19
CA ILE A 59 -7.27 6.61 2.14
C ILE A 59 -7.28 5.13 2.50
N VAL A 60 -6.59 4.32 1.70
CA VAL A 60 -6.32 2.91 2.00
C VAL A 60 -4.83 2.69 2.08
N GLU A 61 -4.34 2.16 3.19
CA GLU A 61 -2.96 1.75 3.36
C GLU A 61 -2.84 0.23 3.29
N LEU A 62 -2.01 -0.26 2.37
CA LEU A 62 -1.63 -1.66 2.27
C LEU A 62 -0.43 -1.91 3.16
N TRP A 63 -0.56 -2.87 4.07
CA TRP A 63 0.47 -3.30 4.98
C TRP A 63 0.84 -4.76 4.76
N ALA A 64 2.13 -5.06 4.82
CA ALA A 64 2.69 -6.41 4.90
C ALA A 64 3.29 -6.59 6.30
N GLY A 65 2.56 -7.25 7.19
CA GLY A 65 2.96 -7.34 8.60
C GLY A 65 3.02 -5.97 9.27
N LEU A 66 4.22 -5.51 9.61
CA LEU A 66 4.48 -4.21 10.27
C LEU A 66 5.00 -3.12 9.32
N GLN A 67 5.00 -3.37 8.01
CA GLN A 67 5.50 -2.43 7.01
C GLN A 67 4.38 -1.94 6.10
N VAL A 68 4.32 -0.63 5.88
CA VAL A 68 3.47 -0.04 4.84
C VAL A 68 4.11 -0.32 3.49
N VAL A 69 3.38 -1.00 2.61
CA VAL A 69 3.80 -1.37 1.26
C VAL A 69 3.35 -0.32 0.25
N ALA A 70 2.13 0.17 0.42
CA ALA A 70 1.53 1.15 -0.46
C ALA A 70 0.46 1.95 0.29
N ARG A 71 0.23 3.16 -0.20
CA ARG A 71 -0.88 4.00 0.25
C ARG A 71 -1.60 4.49 -1.00
N PHE A 72 -2.91 4.37 -0.98
CA PHE A 72 -3.80 4.75 -2.05
C PHE A 72 -4.79 5.78 -1.50
N GLU A 73 -5.03 6.83 -2.26
CA GLU A 73 -5.95 7.90 -1.88
C GLU A 73 -6.99 8.04 -2.99
N GLY A 74 -8.24 7.77 -2.65
CA GLY A 74 -9.37 8.00 -3.53
C GLY A 74 -9.65 9.48 -3.50
N MET A 75 -9.61 10.13 -4.67
CA MET A 75 -10.19 11.46 -4.78
C MET A 75 -11.67 11.33 -4.47
N ALA A 76 -12.07 11.75 -3.27
CA ALA A 76 -13.45 12.14 -3.04
C ALA A 76 -13.84 13.04 -4.20
N ALA A 77 -14.83 12.61 -4.99
CA ALA A 77 -15.31 13.34 -6.14
C ALA A 77 -15.83 14.71 -5.67
N GLY A 78 -14.94 15.71 -5.66
CA GLY A 78 -15.14 16.93 -4.91
C GLY A 78 -14.28 18.07 -5.39
N LEU A 79 -13.97 18.15 -6.69
CA LEU A 79 -13.61 19.40 -7.36
C LEU A 79 -13.66 19.23 -8.89
N GLY A 80 -14.73 19.77 -9.49
CA GLY A 80 -14.68 20.48 -10.77
C GLY A 80 -14.03 19.76 -11.95
N ALA A 81 -14.71 18.77 -12.52
CA ALA A 81 -14.68 18.60 -13.97
C ALA A 81 -15.57 19.69 -14.62
N GLU A 82 -15.26 20.96 -14.37
CA GLU A 82 -15.67 22.01 -15.29
C GLU A 82 -14.82 21.82 -16.53
N THR A 83 -15.38 21.06 -17.47
CA THR A 83 -14.90 21.01 -18.84
C THR A 83 -14.79 22.45 -19.33
N SER A 84 -13.56 22.97 -19.34
CA SER A 84 -13.18 24.19 -20.05
C SER A 84 -13.45 23.96 -21.54
N LYS A 85 -14.72 24.05 -21.92
CA LYS A 85 -15.16 24.10 -23.30
C LYS A 85 -15.09 25.57 -23.69
N THR A 86 -13.87 26.03 -23.99
CA THR A 86 -13.62 27.30 -24.67
C THR A 86 -14.56 27.40 -25.87
N PRO A 87 -15.50 28.38 -25.93
CA PRO A 87 -16.19 28.64 -27.17
C PRO A 87 -15.18 29.28 -28.13
N VAL A 88 -14.79 28.53 -29.15
CA VAL A 88 -14.06 29.09 -30.30
C VAL A 88 -15.01 30.08 -30.97
N VAL A 89 -14.78 31.38 -30.75
CA VAL A 89 -15.49 32.45 -31.43
C VAL A 89 -14.98 32.50 -32.87
N TYR A 90 -15.75 31.96 -33.81
CA TYR A 90 -15.55 32.23 -35.23
C TYR A 90 -16.31 33.52 -35.55
N ARG A 91 -15.59 34.63 -35.78
CA ARG A 91 -16.16 35.84 -36.39
C ARG A 91 -16.09 35.69 -37.90
N SER A 92 -17.24 35.80 -38.56
CA SER A 92 -17.38 36.00 -40.02
C SER A 92 -17.08 37.44 -40.41
#